data_AF-A0A0J7API9-F1
#
_entry.id   AF-A0A0J7API9-F1
#
_cell.length_a   1.000
_cell.length_b   1.000
_cell.length_c   1.000
_cell.angle_alpha   90.00
_cell.angle_beta   90.00
_cell.angle_gamma   90.00
#
_symmetry.space_group_name_H-M   'P 1'
#
loop_
_entity.id
_entity.type
_entity.pdbx_description
1 polymer ?
#
loop_
_entity_poly.entity_id
_entity_poly.type
_entity_poly.pdbx_seq_one_letter_code
_entity_poly.pdbx_strand_id
1 'polypeptide(L)'
;MSDHYPCPCCGHRVLDAMPGSYEICPICFWEDDGIQFRRPASPVGANRVSLIEAQQNYQDFGACDRHGSQYVRPPAADESLDPAWRPIDPTRDSFEDWDSDERAPWPDDRSVLCWWLPTFWRRDHPAS
;
A
#
# COMPACT_ATOMS: atom_id res chain seq x y z
N MET A 1 13.35 10.68 -14.09
CA MET A 1 12.54 9.66 -13.39
C MET A 1 12.32 10.21 -12.01
N SER A 2 11.09 10.12 -11.47
CA SER A 2 10.79 10.65 -10.14
C SER A 2 11.51 9.79 -9.10
N ASP A 3 12.27 10.41 -8.20
CA ASP A 3 12.96 9.74 -7.09
C ASP A 3 11.99 9.31 -5.97
N HIS A 4 10.69 9.55 -6.16
CA HIS A 4 9.63 9.17 -5.22
C HIS A 4 9.15 7.74 -5.40
N TYR A 5 8.74 7.16 -4.28
CA TYR A 5 8.15 5.83 -4.21
C TYR A 5 6.63 5.88 -4.44
N PRO A 6 6.04 4.82 -5.03
CA PRO A 6 4.60 4.72 -5.19
C PRO A 6 3.91 4.59 -3.84
N CYS A 7 2.85 5.35 -3.63
CA CYS A 7 1.95 5.12 -2.51
C CYS A 7 1.29 3.73 -2.66
N PRO A 8 1.30 2.88 -1.61
CA PRO A 8 0.71 1.54 -1.71
C PRO A 8 -0.82 1.58 -1.94
N CYS A 9 -1.49 2.67 -1.56
CA CYS A 9 -2.93 2.83 -1.78
C CYS A 9 -3.28 3.28 -3.21
N CYS A 10 -2.64 4.33 -3.73
CA CYS A 10 -3.06 4.95 -5.01
C CYS A 10 -2.09 4.73 -6.18
N GLY A 11 -0.90 4.19 -5.94
CA GLY A 11 0.10 3.88 -6.97
C GLY A 11 0.87 5.08 -7.55
N HIS A 12 0.51 6.32 -7.19
CA HIS A 12 1.23 7.51 -7.62
C HIS A 12 2.59 7.62 -6.91
N ARG A 13 3.64 7.99 -7.66
CA ARG A 13 4.98 8.26 -7.12
C ARG A 13 4.99 9.59 -6.36
N VAL A 14 4.85 9.53 -5.04
CA VAL A 14 4.65 10.72 -4.19
C VAL A 14 5.31 10.63 -2.81
N LEU A 15 5.72 9.43 -2.38
CA LEU A 15 6.35 9.25 -1.07
C LEU A 15 7.86 9.48 -1.19
N ASP A 16 8.45 10.18 -0.22
CA ASP A 16 9.89 10.47 -0.17
C ASP A 16 10.70 9.24 0.28
N ALA A 17 10.07 8.29 0.98
CA ALA A 17 10.68 7.05 1.43
C ALA A 17 9.93 5.80 0.98
N MET A 18 10.59 4.65 1.15
CA MET A 18 10.04 3.33 0.81
C MET A 18 8.77 3.04 1.64
N PRO A 19 7.68 2.56 1.03
CA PRO A 19 6.47 2.07 1.71
C PRO A 19 6.63 1.48 3.13
N GLY A 20 5.78 1.89 4.05
CA GLY A 20 5.93 1.70 5.48
C GLY A 20 6.75 2.80 6.17
N SER A 21 6.72 4.03 5.65
CA SER A 21 7.45 5.20 6.18
C SER A 21 6.64 6.10 7.14
N TYR A 22 5.34 5.85 7.32
CA TYR A 22 4.36 6.70 8.02
C TYR A 22 4.08 8.05 7.35
N GLU A 23 4.53 8.27 6.12
CA GLU A 23 4.14 9.44 5.35
C GLU A 23 2.66 9.41 4.99
N ILE A 24 2.00 10.56 5.00
CA ILE A 24 0.61 10.69 4.56
C ILE A 24 0.60 11.10 3.09
N CYS A 25 0.06 10.23 2.24
CA CYS A 25 -0.07 10.50 0.82
C CYS A 25 -1.05 11.66 0.58
N PRO A 26 -0.65 12.80 0.00
CA PRO A 26 -1.54 13.94 -0.22
C PRO A 26 -2.58 13.69 -1.33
N ILE A 27 -2.41 12.64 -2.12
CA ILE A 27 -3.31 12.29 -3.24
C ILE A 27 -4.52 11.50 -2.74
N CYS A 28 -4.31 10.56 -1.82
CA CYS A 28 -5.38 9.67 -1.34
C CYS A 28 -5.60 9.72 0.17
N PHE A 29 -4.77 10.44 0.91
CA PHE A 29 -4.78 10.56 2.38
C PHE A 29 -4.46 9.25 3.14
N TRP A 30 -3.87 8.25 2.49
CA TRP A 30 -3.36 7.06 3.16
C TRP A 30 -2.12 7.39 4.00
N GLU A 31 -2.11 7.05 5.29
CA GLU A 31 -0.90 7.04 6.12
C GLU A 31 -0.14 5.74 5.88
N ASP A 32 1.11 5.83 5.45
CA ASP A 32 1.92 4.72 4.96
C ASP A 32 2.46 3.83 6.09
N ASP A 33 1.55 3.15 6.78
CA ASP A 33 1.83 2.29 7.91
C ASP A 33 2.46 0.95 7.50
N GLY A 34 3.58 0.61 8.14
CA GLY A 34 4.31 -0.63 7.85
C GLY A 34 3.52 -1.90 8.16
N ILE A 35 2.67 -1.91 9.20
CA ILE A 35 1.85 -3.08 9.54
C ILE A 35 0.83 -3.35 8.42
N GLN A 36 0.07 -2.34 8.03
CA GLN A 36 -0.91 -2.46 6.96
C GLN A 36 -0.24 -2.65 5.58
N PHE A 37 0.99 -2.19 5.38
CA PHE A 37 1.74 -2.51 4.17
C PHE A 37 2.14 -3.99 4.07
N ARG A 38 2.59 -4.59 5.19
CA ARG A 38 2.93 -6.03 5.25
C ARG A 38 1.70 -6.93 5.30
N ARG A 39 0.63 -6.46 5.94
CA ARG A 39 -0.64 -7.17 6.18
C ARG A 39 -1.81 -6.32 5.68
N PRO A 40 -2.07 -6.28 4.36
CA PRO A 40 -3.04 -5.36 3.78
C PRO A 40 -4.48 -5.55 4.20
N ALA A 41 -4.84 -6.73 4.72
CA ALA A 41 -6.15 -7.04 5.29
C ALA A 41 -6.26 -6.70 6.79
N SER A 42 -5.18 -6.20 7.42
CA SER A 42 -5.17 -5.97 8.87
C SER A 42 -6.21 -4.89 9.26
N PRO A 43 -7.04 -5.17 10.28
CA PRO A 43 -8.00 -4.20 10.82
C PRO A 43 -7.34 -3.20 11.78
N VAL A 44 -6.03 -3.34 12.02
CA VAL A 44 -5.26 -2.47 12.90
C VAL A 44 -4.12 -1.81 12.14
N GLY A 45 -3.73 -0.63 12.59
CA GLY A 45 -2.72 0.20 11.96
C GLY A 45 -3.01 1.68 12.20
N ALA A 46 -2.42 2.54 11.40
CA ALA A 46 -2.66 3.98 11.47
C ALA A 46 -4.00 4.40 10.83
N ASN A 47 -4.52 3.59 9.90
CA ASN A 47 -5.69 3.93 9.11
C ASN A 47 -6.98 3.29 9.64
N ARG A 48 -8.13 3.91 9.34
CA ARG A 48 -9.47 3.43 9.76
C ARG A 48 -9.98 2.23 8.97
N VAL A 49 -9.40 2.00 7.79
CA VAL A 49 -9.73 0.90 6.89
C VAL A 49 -8.47 0.13 6.55
N SER A 50 -8.63 -1.10 6.09
CA SER A 50 -7.52 -1.90 5.58
C SER A 50 -6.94 -1.30 4.29
N LEU A 51 -5.71 -1.69 3.91
CA LEU A 51 -5.09 -1.21 2.68
C LEU A 51 -5.84 -1.70 1.43
N ILE A 52 -6.40 -2.91 1.49
CA ILE A 52 -7.25 -3.45 0.41
C ILE A 52 -8.50 -2.57 0.22
N GLU A 53 -9.19 -2.25 1.32
CA GLU A 53 -10.35 -1.35 1.27
C GLU A 53 -9.95 0.05 0.79
N ALA A 54 -8.81 0.56 1.24
CA ALA A 54 -8.30 1.86 0.81
C ALA A 54 -8.03 1.94 -0.70
N GLN A 55 -7.46 0.88 -1.29
CA GLN A 55 -7.26 0.79 -2.75
C GLN A 55 -8.58 0.81 -3.52
N GLN A 56 -9.60 0.12 -3.01
CA GLN A 56 -10.93 0.15 -3.61
C GLN A 56 -11.58 1.53 -3.47
N ASN A 57 -11.52 2.12 -2.28
CA ASN A 57 -12.04 3.45 -1.99
C ASN A 57 -11.42 4.53 -2.88
N TYR A 58 -10.10 4.45 -3.13
CA TYR A 58 -9.43 5.38 -4.03
C TYR A 58 -9.93 5.24 -5.47
N GLN A 59 -10.16 4.03 -5.95
CA GLN A 59 -10.75 3.79 -7.27
C GLN A 59 -12.18 4.31 -7.37
N ASP A 60 -12.96 4.18 -6.30
CA ASP A 60 -14.38 4.57 -6.28
C ASP A 60 -14.60 6.08 -6.13
N PHE A 61 -13.77 6.76 -5.32
CA PHE A 61 -13.99 8.17 -4.98
C PHE A 61 -12.73 9.01 -4.71
N GLY A 62 -11.53 8.50 -5.00
CA GLY A 62 -10.29 9.29 -4.99
C GLY A 62 -9.67 9.54 -3.61
N ALA A 63 -10.08 8.81 -2.56
CA ALA A 63 -9.46 8.86 -1.25
C ALA A 63 -9.44 7.48 -0.57
N CYS A 64 -8.55 7.27 0.40
CA CYS A 64 -8.40 6.01 1.13
C CYS A 64 -9.62 5.69 1.99
N ASP A 65 -10.32 6.71 2.50
CA ASP A 65 -11.60 6.60 3.18
C ASP A 65 -12.43 7.89 2.99
N ARG A 66 -13.70 7.85 3.42
CA ARG A 66 -14.62 8.99 3.30
C ARG A 66 -14.21 10.21 4.13
N HIS A 67 -13.47 10.01 5.22
CA HIS A 67 -13.01 11.11 6.07
C HIS A 67 -11.83 11.84 5.42
N GLY A 68 -10.92 11.09 4.79
CA GLY A 68 -9.76 11.57 4.07
C GLY A 68 -10.10 12.40 2.83
N SER A 69 -11.29 12.22 2.26
CA SER A 69 -11.72 12.94 1.05
C SER A 69 -11.68 14.48 1.17
N GLN A 70 -11.67 15.03 2.38
CA GLN A 70 -11.55 16.48 2.59
C GLN A 70 -10.10 16.99 2.59
N TYR A 71 -9.10 16.09 2.61
CA TYR A 71 -7.68 16.39 2.72
C TYR A 71 -6.87 16.00 1.48
N VAL A 72 -7.52 15.47 0.44
CA VAL A 72 -6.87 15.04 -0.80
C VAL A 72 -6.68 16.20 -1.78
N ARG A 73 -5.70 16.05 -2.68
CA ARG A 73 -5.52 16.87 -3.88
C ARG A 73 -5.34 15.98 -5.11
N PRO A 74 -5.60 16.49 -6.33
CA PRO A 74 -5.20 15.78 -7.54
C PRO A 74 -3.66 15.56 -7.58
N PRO A 75 -3.19 14.49 -8.25
CA PRO A 75 -1.77 14.30 -8.54
C PRO A 75 -1.19 15.49 -9.32
N ALA A 76 0.04 15.87 -9.02
CA ALA A 76 0.82 16.81 -9.81
C ALA A 76 1.30 16.15 -11.12
N ALA A 77 1.78 16.97 -12.06
CA ALA A 77 2.17 16.49 -13.39
C ALA A 77 3.34 15.49 -13.37
N ASP A 78 4.19 15.54 -12.35
CA ASP A 78 5.36 14.68 -12.12
C ASP A 78 5.09 13.51 -11.17
N GLU A 79 3.89 13.43 -10.59
CA GLU A 79 3.43 12.33 -9.73
C GLU A 79 2.69 11.28 -10.55
N SER A 80 3.33 10.75 -11.59
CA SER A 80 2.73 9.70 -12.41
C SER A 80 2.52 8.41 -11.61
N LEU A 81 1.56 7.58 -12.03
CA LEU A 81 1.46 6.20 -11.54
C LEU A 81 2.76 5.44 -11.81
N ASP A 82 3.19 4.61 -10.86
CA ASP A 82 4.26 3.67 -11.10
C ASP A 82 3.78 2.59 -12.08
N PRO A 83 4.46 2.37 -13.21
CA PRO A 83 4.02 1.42 -14.23
C PRO A 83 4.02 -0.04 -13.78
N ALA A 84 4.76 -0.38 -12.71
CA ALA A 84 4.72 -1.71 -12.12
C ALA A 84 3.59 -1.86 -11.10
N TRP A 85 3.14 -0.75 -10.49
CA TRP A 85 2.13 -0.79 -9.44
C TRP A 85 0.80 -1.32 -9.96
N ARG A 86 0.14 -2.12 -9.12
CA ARG A 86 -1.21 -2.64 -9.34
C ARG A 86 -1.93 -2.77 -8.01
N PRO A 87 -3.28 -2.72 -8.00
CA PRO A 87 -4.05 -3.10 -6.83
C PRO A 87 -3.71 -4.52 -6.37
N ILE A 88 -3.96 -4.77 -5.10
CA ILE A 88 -3.89 -6.09 -4.50
C ILE A 88 -4.97 -6.96 -5.15
N ASP A 89 -4.58 -8.16 -5.55
CA ASP A 89 -5.47 -9.18 -6.08
C ASP A 89 -5.49 -10.35 -5.10
N PRO A 90 -6.54 -10.51 -4.28
CA PRO A 90 -6.65 -11.61 -3.31
C PRO A 90 -6.60 -13.00 -3.95
N THR A 91 -6.83 -13.14 -5.26
CA THR A 91 -6.74 -14.43 -5.96
C THR A 91 -5.30 -14.79 -6.36
N ARG A 92 -4.38 -13.83 -6.28
CA ARG A 92 -2.97 -13.94 -6.71
C ARG A 92 -1.99 -13.69 -5.56
N ASP A 93 -2.29 -12.74 -4.70
CA ASP A 93 -1.35 -12.22 -3.71
C ASP A 93 -1.57 -12.90 -2.36
N SER A 94 -0.50 -13.49 -1.82
CA SER A 94 -0.50 -14.12 -0.51
C SER A 94 0.13 -13.18 0.53
N PHE A 95 -0.67 -12.76 1.52
CA PHE A 95 -0.21 -11.92 2.63
C PHE A 95 -0.26 -12.67 3.95
N GLU A 96 0.48 -12.16 4.95
CA GLU A 96 0.38 -12.73 6.29
C GLU A 96 -0.98 -12.41 6.90
N ASP A 97 -1.60 -13.43 7.50
CA ASP A 97 -2.78 -13.24 8.31
C ASP A 97 -2.40 -12.50 9.60
N TRP A 98 -3.25 -11.56 10.00
CA TRP A 98 -3.12 -10.85 11.25
C TRP A 98 -3.23 -11.81 12.45
N ASP A 99 -4.13 -12.78 12.37
CA ASP A 99 -4.47 -13.70 13.47
C ASP A 99 -3.52 -14.92 13.58
N SER A 100 -2.55 -15.04 12.67
CA SER A 100 -1.57 -16.13 12.72
C SER A 100 -0.49 -15.89 13.79
N ASP A 101 -0.21 -16.96 14.54
CA ASP A 101 0.91 -17.04 15.50
C ASP A 101 2.29 -17.12 14.80
N GLU A 102 2.32 -17.52 13.52
CA GLU A 102 3.56 -17.60 12.74
C GLU A 102 3.93 -16.23 12.18
N ARG A 103 4.83 -15.53 12.86
CA ARG A 103 5.36 -14.24 12.41
C ARG A 103 6.78 -14.42 11.89
N ALA A 104 6.96 -14.35 10.57
CA ALA A 104 8.30 -14.26 9.98
C ALA A 104 9.00 -12.98 10.51
N PRO A 105 10.35 -12.94 10.57
CA PRO A 105 11.05 -11.69 10.87
C PRO A 105 10.71 -10.60 9.83
N TRP A 106 10.93 -9.33 10.20
CA TRP A 106 10.91 -8.26 9.21
C TRP A 106 12.10 -8.39 8.26
N PRO A 107 11.90 -8.24 6.94
CA PRO A 107 13.02 -8.27 6.00
C PRO A 107 13.88 -7.00 6.17
N ASP A 108 15.20 -7.15 6.07
CA ASP A 108 16.13 -6.02 6.07
C ASP A 108 15.90 -5.11 4.86
N ASP A 109 15.72 -5.72 3.68
CA ASP A 109 15.26 -5.03 2.46
C ASP A 109 13.74 -5.00 2.43
N ARG A 110 13.14 -3.87 2.77
CA ARG A 110 11.68 -3.72 2.76
C ARG A 110 11.07 -3.73 1.35
N SER A 111 11.86 -3.58 0.28
CA SER A 111 11.34 -3.59 -1.09
C SER A 111 10.73 -4.94 -1.48
N VAL A 112 11.10 -6.02 -0.78
CA VAL A 112 10.51 -7.36 -0.96
C VAL A 112 9.05 -7.45 -0.50
N LEU A 113 8.54 -6.45 0.21
CA LEU A 113 7.13 -6.35 0.61
C LEU A 113 6.24 -5.77 -0.49
N CYS A 114 6.81 -5.15 -1.53
CA CYS A 114 6.07 -4.58 -2.65
C CYS A 114 5.43 -5.68 -3.51
N TRP A 115 4.15 -5.99 -3.30
CA TRP A 115 3.42 -7.07 -4.01
C TRP A 115 3.33 -6.89 -5.52
N TRP A 116 3.47 -5.65 -5.99
CA TRP A 116 3.48 -5.33 -7.41
C TRP A 116 4.83 -5.65 -8.09
N LEU A 117 5.90 -5.90 -7.34
CA LEU A 117 7.23 -6.17 -7.89
C LEU A 117 7.53 -7.67 -8.09
N PRO A 118 8.39 -8.01 -9.07
CA PRO A 118 9.00 -9.33 -9.27
C PRO A 118 9.53 -10.04 -8.03
N THR A 119 10.04 -9.25 -7.09
CA THR A 119 10.75 -9.67 -5.88
C THR A 119 9.86 -9.84 -4.66
N PHE A 120 8.53 -9.74 -4.81
CA PHE A 120 7.60 -9.91 -3.69
C PHE A 120 7.85 -11.25 -2.98
N TRP A 121 8.24 -11.16 -1.70
CA TRP A 121 8.73 -12.29 -0.89
C TRP A 121 7.75 -13.46 -0.72
N ARG A 122 6.45 -13.21 -0.87
CA ARG A 122 5.40 -14.24 -0.76
C ARG A 122 4.70 -14.58 -2.07
N ARG A 123 5.32 -14.19 -3.20
CA ARG A 123 4.79 -14.43 -4.55
C ARG A 123 4.45 -15.89 -4.85
N ASP A 124 5.27 -16.82 -4.35
CA ASP A 124 5.12 -18.25 -4.65
C ASP A 124 4.26 -18.99 -3.61
N HIS A 125 3.71 -18.28 -2.63
CA HIS A 125 2.76 -18.86 -1.69
C HIS A 125 1.36 -18.95 -2.32
N PRO A 126 0.54 -19.94 -1.93
CA PRO A 126 -0.85 -19.97 -2.35
C PRO A 126 -1.58 -18.72 -1.85
N ALA A 127 -2.48 -18.20 -2.68
CA ALA A 127 -3.42 -17.15 -2.30
C ALA A 127 -4.19 -17.57 -1.03
N SER A 128 -4.43 -16.61 -0.13
CA SER A 128 -5.10 -16.81 1.16
C SER A 128 -6.56 -16.38 1.08
#